data_AF-A0AA38GXP6-F1
#
_entry.id   AF-A0AA38GXP6-F1
#
_cell.length_a   1.000
_cell.length_b   1.000
_cell.length_c   1.000
_cell.angle_alpha   90.00
_cell.angle_beta   90.00
_cell.angle_gamma   90.00
#
_symmetry.space_group_name_H-M   'P 1'
#
loop_
_entity.id
_entity.type
_entity.pdbx_description
1 polymer ?
#
loop_
_entity_poly.entity_id
_entity_poly.type
_entity_poly.pdbx_seq_one_letter_code
_entity_poly.pdbx_strand_id
1 'polypeptide(L)'
;MNKNLWRIVDGKEPKPTDLTKLVEWETRDDKAKAIIGLALSDTELHYVDLEKSSHEMWENLNKTFGAKAVNAKFSLKLQLF
;
A
#
# COMPACT_ATOMS: atom_id res chain seq x y z
N MET A 1 -8.16 11.00 10.45
CA MET A 1 -9.07 10.48 9.40
C MET A 1 -8.27 10.33 8.10
N ASN A 2 -7.60 9.19 7.89
CA ASN A 2 -6.90 8.89 6.64
C ASN A 2 -7.89 8.32 5.62
N LYS A 3 -8.79 9.17 5.12
CA LYS A 3 -9.89 8.76 4.25
C LYS A 3 -9.35 8.06 2.99
N ASN A 4 -9.73 6.79 2.79
CA ASN A 4 -9.64 6.06 1.51
C ASN A 4 -8.24 5.89 0.88
N LEU A 5 -7.19 5.67 1.66
CA LEU A 5 -5.89 5.25 1.08
C LEU A 5 -5.96 3.81 0.56
N TRP A 6 -6.83 2.99 1.15
CA TRP A 6 -7.05 1.60 0.74
C TRP A 6 -7.39 1.43 -0.75
N ARG A 7 -8.08 2.41 -1.37
CA ARG A 7 -8.47 2.34 -2.78
C ARG A 7 -7.28 2.41 -3.75
N ILE A 8 -6.19 3.06 -3.33
CA ILE A 8 -4.95 3.09 -4.09
C ILE A 8 -4.24 1.74 -3.92
N VAL A 9 -4.17 1.24 -2.69
CA VAL A 9 -3.53 -0.04 -2.35
C VAL A 9 -4.21 -1.23 -3.02
N ASP A 10 -5.55 -1.26 -3.09
CA ASP A 10 -6.30 -2.34 -3.75
C ASP A 10 -6.48 -2.14 -5.27
N GLY A 11 -5.87 -1.09 -5.84
CA GLY A 11 -5.86 -0.81 -7.28
C GLY A 11 -7.17 -0.26 -7.84
N LYS A 12 -8.19 -0.02 -7.02
CA LYS A 12 -9.47 0.59 -7.48
C LYS A 12 -9.35 2.08 -7.82
N GLU A 13 -8.25 2.71 -7.44
CA GLU A 13 -7.89 4.07 -7.81
C GLU A 13 -6.55 4.07 -8.56
N PRO A 14 -6.57 3.85 -9.89
CA PRO A 14 -5.35 3.75 -10.68
C PRO A 14 -4.65 5.10 -10.79
N LYS A 15 -3.34 5.05 -11.07
CA LYS A 15 -2.51 6.25 -11.28
C LYS A 15 -3.12 7.13 -12.38
N PRO A 16 -3.52 8.38 -12.09
CA PRO A 16 -4.15 9.27 -13.06
C PRO A 16 -3.14 9.76 -14.09
N THR A 17 -3.62 10.03 -15.31
CA THR A 17 -2.83 10.63 -16.40
C THR A 17 -2.83 12.15 -16.39
N ASP A 18 -3.75 12.77 -15.65
CA ASP A 18 -3.87 14.21 -15.46
C ASP A 18 -2.82 14.69 -14.44
N LEU A 19 -1.91 15.56 -14.88
CA LEU A 19 -0.81 16.11 -14.06
C LEU A 19 -1.30 16.81 -12.79
N THR A 20 -2.49 17.42 -12.81
CA THR A 20 -3.03 18.13 -11.63
C THR A 20 -3.49 17.17 -10.54
N LYS A 21 -3.95 15.97 -10.93
CA LYS A 21 -4.38 14.90 -10.02
C LYS A 21 -3.24 13.94 -9.69
N LEU A 22 -2.20 13.92 -10.51
CA LEU A 22 -1.03 13.08 -10.34
C LEU A 22 -0.31 13.38 -9.03
N VAL A 23 -0.05 14.66 -8.73
CA VAL A 23 0.67 15.06 -7.51
C VAL A 23 -0.10 14.66 -6.24
N GLU A 24 -1.43 14.85 -6.24
CA GLU A 24 -2.28 14.44 -5.13
C GLU A 24 -2.31 12.92 -4.96
N TRP A 25 -2.39 12.18 -6.07
CA TRP A 25 -2.35 10.72 -6.06
C TRP A 25 -1.00 10.20 -5.57
N GLU A 26 0.12 10.74 -6.04
CA GLU A 26 1.48 10.34 -5.62
C GLU A 26 1.69 10.61 -4.13
N THR A 27 1.22 11.76 -3.62
CA THR A 27 1.26 12.06 -2.19
C THR A 27 0.49 11.03 -1.36
N ARG A 28 -0.65 10.56 -1.87
CA ARG A 28 -1.47 9.54 -1.19
C ARG A 28 -0.86 8.14 -1.31
N ASP A 29 -0.26 7.82 -2.45
CA ASP A 29 0.47 6.56 -2.68
C ASP A 29 1.69 6.48 -1.74
N ASP A 30 2.51 7.52 -1.66
CA ASP A 30 3.66 7.58 -0.73
C ASP A 30 3.24 7.41 0.72
N LYS A 31 2.12 8.04 1.11
CA LYS A 31 1.55 7.86 2.45
C LYS A 31 1.11 6.42 2.70
N ALA A 32 0.50 5.77 1.70
CA ALA A 32 0.14 4.37 1.79
C ALA A 32 1.38 3.46 1.85
N LYS A 33 2.43 3.73 1.07
CA LYS A 33 3.72 3.02 1.14
C LYS A 33 4.34 3.11 2.53
N ALA A 34 4.37 4.30 3.12
CA ALA A 34 4.89 4.50 4.47
C ALA A 34 4.10 3.71 5.52
N ILE A 35 2.76 3.72 5.44
CA ILE A 35 1.90 2.94 6.35
C ILE A 35 2.14 1.43 6.18
N ILE A 36 2.25 0.96 4.94
CA ILE A 36 2.60 -0.44 4.65
C ILE A 36 3.96 -0.77 5.27
N GLY A 37 5.00 0.02 4.98
CA GLY A 37 6.34 -0.22 5.50
C GLY A 37 6.41 -0.23 7.04
N LEU A 38 5.70 0.67 7.72
CA LEU A 38 5.64 0.73 9.19
C LEU A 38 4.94 -0.48 9.83
N ALA A 39 4.11 -1.20 9.07
CA ALA A 39 3.39 -2.37 9.56
C ALA A 39 4.14 -3.70 9.33
N LEU A 40 5.23 -3.67 8.57
CA LEU A 40 6.03 -4.84 8.23
C LEU A 40 7.23 -4.98 9.17
N SER A 41 7.64 -6.22 9.42
CA SER A 41 8.93 -6.52 10.05
C SER A 41 10.09 -6.35 9.06
N ASP A 42 11.32 -6.24 9.56
CA ASP A 42 12.52 -6.08 8.72
C ASP A 42 12.68 -7.18 7.66
N THR A 43 12.27 -8.41 7.98
CA THR A 43 12.30 -9.55 7.04
C THR A 43 11.25 -9.39 5.93
N GLU A 44 10.09 -8.79 6.25
CA GLU A 44 9.01 -8.55 5.29
C GLU A 44 9.28 -7.31 4.42
N LEU A 45 9.95 -6.29 4.97
CA LEU A 45 10.36 -5.09 4.25
C LEU A 45 11.24 -5.40 3.04
N HIS A 46 12.11 -6.40 3.13
CA HIS A 46 12.98 -6.81 2.02
C HIS A 46 12.20 -7.25 0.77
N TYR A 47 10.95 -7.70 0.94
CA TYR A 47 10.09 -8.08 -0.19
C TYR A 47 9.41 -6.90 -0.87
N VAL A 48 9.38 -5.71 -0.26
CA VAL A 48 8.60 -4.57 -0.78
C VAL A 48 9.41 -3.30 -1.03
N ASP A 49 10.67 -3.25 -0.59
CA ASP A 49 11.57 -2.09 -0.74
C ASP A 49 11.79 -1.68 -2.21
N LEU A 50 11.75 -2.63 -3.14
CA LEU A 50 11.97 -2.39 -4.56
C LEU A 50 10.70 -1.97 -5.33
N GLU A 51 9.53 -1.97 -4.68
CA GLU A 51 8.26 -1.71 -5.34
C GLU A 51 7.99 -0.21 -5.48
N LYS A 52 7.44 0.18 -6.64
CA LYS A 52 7.31 1.60 -7.00
C LYS A 52 6.05 2.22 -6.41
N SER A 53 4.99 1.44 -6.23
CA SER A 53 3.71 1.89 -5.67
C SER A 53 3.23 1.08 -4.47
N SER A 54 2.35 1.66 -3.66
CA SER A 54 1.71 0.95 -2.54
C SER A 54 0.88 -0.26 -2.99
N HIS A 55 0.33 -0.19 -4.21
CA HIS A 55 -0.39 -1.29 -4.83
C HIS A 55 0.54 -2.49 -5.12
N GLU A 56 1.70 -2.22 -5.73
CA GLU A 56 2.71 -3.26 -6.02
C GLU A 56 3.26 -3.88 -4.73
N MET A 57 3.56 -3.06 -3.70
CA MET A 57 3.93 -3.56 -2.37
C MET A 57 2.87 -4.54 -1.84
N TRP A 58 1.60 -4.16 -1.94
CA TRP A 58 0.50 -5.00 -1.48
C TRP A 58 0.32 -6.27 -2.29
N GLU A 59 0.46 -6.22 -3.61
CA GLU A 59 0.44 -7.40 -4.47
C GLU A 59 1.58 -8.36 -4.13
N ASN A 60 2.80 -7.86 -3.93
CA ASN A 60 3.95 -8.72 -3.65
C ASN A 60 3.85 -9.36 -2.26
N LEU A 61 3.36 -8.62 -1.26
CA LEU A 61 3.04 -9.19 0.06
C LEU A 61 1.96 -10.27 -0.04
N ASN A 62 0.92 -10.06 -0.86
CA ASN A 62 -0.11 -11.07 -1.09
C ASN A 62 0.44 -12.32 -1.77
N LYS A 63 1.33 -12.17 -2.75
CA LYS A 63 1.99 -13.29 -3.45
C LYS A 63 2.92 -14.07 -2.51
N THR A 64 3.75 -13.37 -1.73
CA THR A 64 4.78 -13.96 -0.88
C THR A 64 4.19 -14.67 0.35
N PHE A 65 3.23 -14.06 1.04
CA PHE A 65 2.72 -14.57 2.32
C PHE A 65 1.32 -15.20 2.24
N GLY A 66 0.66 -15.13 1.07
CA GLY A 66 -0.64 -15.76 0.83
C GLY A 66 -1.72 -15.38 1.85
N ALA A 67 -2.59 -16.35 2.19
CA ALA A 67 -3.66 -16.19 3.18
C ALA A 67 -3.19 -16.22 4.64
N LYS A 68 -1.91 -16.52 4.93
CA LYS A 68 -1.39 -16.57 6.31
C LYS A 68 -1.06 -15.19 6.90
N ALA A 69 -0.86 -14.17 6.05
CA ALA A 69 -0.63 -12.79 6.48
C ALA A 69 -1.91 -12.05 6.97
N VAL A 70 -3.07 -12.72 7.07
CA VAL A 70 -4.38 -12.09 7.34
C VAL A 70 -4.41 -11.25 8.64
N ASN A 71 -3.62 -11.59 9.66
CA ASN A 71 -3.58 -10.82 10.91
C ASN A 71 -2.82 -9.48 10.77
N ALA A 72 -1.67 -9.45 10.07
CA ALA A 72 -0.99 -8.19 9.73
C ALA A 72 -1.82 -7.37 8.74
N LYS A 73 -2.50 -8.04 7.79
CA LYS A 73 -3.42 -7.43 6.82
C LYS A 73 -4.63 -6.73 7.47
N PHE A 74 -5.12 -7.21 8.62
CA PHE A 74 -6.28 -6.62 9.30
C PHE A 74 -5.93 -5.29 10.00
N SER A 75 -4.75 -5.22 10.64
CA SER A 75 -4.19 -3.98 11.21
C SER A 75 -3.98 -2.91 10.13
N LEU A 76 -3.37 -3.30 9.00
CA LEU A 76 -3.15 -2.41 7.87
C LEU A 76 -4.46 -1.89 7.27
N LYS A 77 -5.47 -2.76 7.11
CA LYS A 77 -6.80 -2.36 6.66
C LYS A 77 -7.44 -1.33 7.59
N LEU A 78 -7.31 -1.50 8.91
CA LEU A 78 -7.85 -0.55 9.90
C LEU A 78 -7.16 0.82 9.90
N GLN A 79 -5.88 0.89 9.53
CA GLN A 79 -5.13 2.16 9.47
C GLN A 79 -5.30 2.92 8.14
N LEU A 80 -5.68 2.20 7.07
CA LEU A 80 -5.86 2.73 5.71
C LEU A 80 -7.33 3.04 5.36
N PHE A 81 -8.28 2.67 6.23
CA PHE A 81 -9.71 3.05 6.20
C PHE A 81 -9.93 4.41 6.89
#